data_AF-A0A3D3S9X3-F1
#
_entry.id   AF-A0A3D3S9X3-F1
#
_cell.length_a   1.000
_cell.length_b   1.000
_cell.length_c   1.000
_cell.angle_alpha   90.00
_cell.angle_beta   90.00
_cell.angle_gamma   90.00
#
_symmetry.space_group_name_H-M   'P 1'
#
loop_
_entity.id
_entity.type
_entity.pdbx_description
1 polymer ?
#
loop_
_entity_poly.entity_id
_entity_poly.type
_entity_poly.pdbx_seq_one_letter_code
_entity_poly.pdbx_strand_id
1 'polypeptide(L)' 'DPCTARWEYNRALGERRALAVESALLAQGVSREQLSILSYGEERPEDLGHSESAWSKNRRVQLVRQ' A
#
# COMPACT_ATOMS: atom_id res chain seq x y z
N ASP A 1 14.57 -16.11 8.16
CA ASP A 1 14.65 -16.38 6.71
C ASP A 1 14.72 -15.03 5.99
N PRO A 2 15.71 -14.78 5.11
CA PRO A 2 15.82 -13.54 4.33
C PRO A 2 14.55 -13.19 3.53
N CYS A 3 13.72 -14.17 3.15
CA CYS A 3 12.44 -13.90 2.49
C CYS A 3 11.41 -13.23 3.42
N THR A 4 11.39 -13.59 4.71
CA THR A 4 10.50 -12.98 5.72
C THR A 4 10.89 -11.53 5.99
N ALA A 5 12.19 -11.23 6.06
CA ALA A 5 12.68 -9.88 6.33
C ALA A 5 12.33 -8.89 5.19
N ARG A 6 12.43 -9.32 3.93
CA ARG A 6 12.04 -8.49 2.77
C ARG A 6 10.53 -8.24 2.73
N TRP A 7 9.73 -9.27 3.04
CA TRP A 7 8.28 -9.16 3.10
C TRP A 7 7.81 -8.19 4.18
N GLU A 8 8.31 -8.32 5.42
CA GLU A 8 7.97 -7.42 6.51
C GLU A 8 8.37 -5.97 6.22
N TYR A 9 9.54 -5.77 5.60
CA TYR A 9 10.01 -4.45 5.17
C TYR A 9 9.03 -3.79 4.19
N ASN A 10 8.61 -4.51 3.15
CA ASN A 10 7.69 -3.98 2.15
C ASN A 10 6.29 -3.73 2.72
N ARG A 11 5.82 -4.59 3.63
CA ARG A 11 4.55 -4.40 4.34
C ARG A 11 4.57 -3.13 5.19
N ALA A 12 5.63 -2.95 5.99
CA ALA A 12 5.82 -1.77 6.84
C ALA A 12 6.00 -0.48 6.02
N LEU A 13 6.66 -0.56 4.86
CA LEU A 13 6.76 0.56 3.92
C LEU A 13 5.39 0.93 3.33
N GLY A 14 4.59 -0.06 2.94
CA GLY A 14 3.22 0.15 2.46
C GLY A 14 2.32 0.79 3.51
N GLU A 15 2.45 0.35 4.77
CA GLU A 15 1.70 0.90 5.91
C GLU A 15 2.05 2.37 6.18
N ARG A 16 3.34 2.73 6.18
CA ARG A 16 3.78 4.13 6.33
C ARG A 16 3.22 5.03 5.22
N ARG A 17 3.15 4.53 3.98
CA ARG A 17 2.57 5.28 2.85
C ARG A 17 1.07 5.48 3.03
N ALA A 18 0.35 4.46 3.47
CA ALA A 18 -1.09 4.55 3.70
C ALA A 18 -1.42 5.54 4.84
N LEU A 19 -0.63 5.55 5.92
CA LEU A 19 -0.78 6.53 7.02
C LEU A 19 -0.57 7.98 6.56
N ALA A 20 0.36 8.21 5.62
CA ALA A 20 0.57 9.54 5.05
C ALA A 20 -0.63 10.02 4.23
N VAL A 21 -1.26 9.12 3.46
CA VAL A 21 -2.48 9.42 2.69
C VAL A 21 -3.67 9.64 3.62
N GLU A 22 -3.84 8.79 4.64
CA GLU A 22 -4.88 8.98 5.68
C GLU A 22 -4.74 10.37 6.32
N SER A 23 -3.53 10.75 6.74
CA SER A 23 -3.29 12.06 7.36
C SER A 23 -3.66 13.21 6.43
N ALA A 24 -3.40 13.08 5.13
CA ALA A 24 -3.78 14.08 4.14
C ALA A 24 -5.31 14.17 3.95
N LEU A 25 -6.01 13.03 3.98
CA LEU A 25 -7.48 12.99 3.87
C LEU A 25 -8.18 13.52 5.13
N LEU A 26 -7.65 13.21 6.32
CA LEU A 26 -8.11 13.80 7.58
C LEU A 26 -7.96 15.32 7.58
N ALA A 27 -6.85 15.84 7.05
CA ALA A 27 -6.63 17.28 6.92
C ALA A 27 -7.63 17.96 5.94
N GLN A 28 -8.19 17.20 4.99
CA GLN A 28 -9.24 17.65 4.08
C GLN A 28 -10.67 17.48 4.65
N GLY A 29 -10.80 17.00 5.89
CA GLY A 29 -12.08 16.87 6.59
C GLY A 29 -12.80 15.53 6.42
N VAL A 30 -12.15 14.51 5.87
CA VAL A 30 -12.68 13.14 5.85
C VAL A 30 -12.69 12.60 7.28
N SER A 31 -13.78 11.96 7.70
CA SER A 31 -13.89 11.34 9.03
C SER A 31 -13.07 10.06 9.09
N ARG A 32 -12.34 9.86 10.20
CA ARG A 32 -11.47 8.68 10.39
C ARG A 32 -12.27 7.37 10.35
N GLU A 33 -13.51 7.41 10.82
CA GLU A 33 -14.43 6.28 10.84
C GLU A 33 -14.78 5.77 9.42
N GLN A 34 -14.54 6.59 8.38
CA GLN A 34 -14.76 6.23 6.98
C GLN A 34 -13.50 5.64 6.31
N LEU A 35 -12.37 5.58 7.01
CA LEU A 35 -11.08 5.17 6.47
C LEU A 35 -10.61 3.86 7.12
N SER A 36 -10.27 2.87 6.29
CA SER A 36 -9.60 1.64 6.72
C SER A 36 -8.31 1.46 5.93
N ILE A 37 -7.18 1.33 6.63
CA ILE A 37 -5.87 1.07 6.02
C ILE A 37 -5.63 -0.43 5.96
N LEU A 38 -5.32 -0.95 4.77
CA LEU A 38 -4.89 -2.33 4.58
C LEU A 38 -3.72 -2.37 3.59
N SER A 39 -2.55 -2.80 4.05
CA SER A 39 -1.33 -2.94 3.24
C SER A 39 -1.14 -4.40 2.86
N TYR A 40 -1.18 -4.70 1.56
CA TYR A 40 -0.96 -6.04 1.03
C TYR A 40 0.53 -6.36 0.76
N GLY A 41 1.45 -5.43 1.02
CA GLY A 41 2.87 -5.62 0.70
C GLY A 41 3.09 -5.96 -0.79
N GLU A 42 3.87 -7.02 -1.06
CA GLU A 42 4.10 -7.56 -2.42
C GLU A 42 3.13 -8.69 -2.78
N GLU A 43 2.14 -9.01 -1.93
CA GLU A 43 1.32 -10.22 -2.07
C GLU A 43 0.22 -10.12 -3.13
N ARG A 44 -0.11 -8.91 -3.60
CA ARG A 44 -1.09 -8.67 -4.66
C ARG A 44 -0.55 -7.79 -5.81
N PRO A 45 0.39 -8.31 -6.62
CA PRO A 45 0.82 -7.61 -7.83
C PRO A 45 -0.33 -7.55 -8.85
N GLU A 46 -0.43 -6.47 -9.61
CA GLU A 46 -1.29 -6.45 -10.82
C GLU A 46 -0.58 -7.02 -12.03
N ASP A 47 0.74 -6.90 -12.05
CA ASP A 47 1.60 -7.51 -13.04
C ASP A 47 2.57 -8.46 -12.33
N LEU A 48 2.47 -9.76 -12.62
CA LEU A 48 3.36 -10.78 -12.04
C LEU A 48 4.77 -10.74 -12.64
N GLY A 49 5.00 -9.91 -13.67
CA GLY A 49 6.30 -9.78 -14.32
C GLY A 49 7.38 -9.18 -13.40
N HIS A 50 8.64 -9.52 -13.69
CA HIS A 50 9.82 -8.99 -13.01
C HIS A 50 10.58 -8.00 -13.90
N SER A 51 9.88 -6.98 -14.40
CA SER A 51 10.47 -5.90 -15.21
C SER A 51 10.14 -4.55 -14.60
N GLU A 52 10.91 -3.51 -14.94
CA GLU A 52 10.65 -2.14 -14.46
C GLU A 52 9.23 -1.67 -14.80
N SER A 53 8.71 -2.10 -15.96
CA SER A 53 7.34 -1.82 -16.37
C SER A 53 6.29 -2.45 -15.45
N ALA A 54 6.52 -3.68 -14.99
CA ALA A 54 5.66 -4.37 -14.04
C ALA A 54 5.76 -3.75 -12.64
N TRP A 55 6.97 -3.42 -12.19
CA TRP A 55 7.19 -2.77 -10.90
C TRP A 55 6.55 -1.37 -10.83
N SER A 56 6.56 -0.60 -11.92
CA SER A 56 5.87 0.69 -11.99
C SER A 56 4.35 0.54 -11.80
N LYS A 57 3.74 -0.50 -12.37
CA LYS A 57 2.29 -0.77 -12.21
C LYS A 57 1.94 -1.28 -10.82
N ASN A 58 2.83 -2.07 -10.22
CA ASN A 58 2.62 -2.67 -8.90
C ASN A 58 2.77 -1.66 -7.75
N ARG A 59 3.45 -0.53 -7.96
CA ARG A 59 3.53 0.59 -6.98
C ARG A 59 2.30 1.49 -7.08
N ARG A 60 1.12 0.99 -6.71
CA ARG A 60 -0.15 1.76 -6.76
C ARG A 60 -0.90 1.80 -5.43
N VAL A 61 -1.79 2.78 -5.30
CA VAL A 61 -2.79 2.89 -4.23
C VAL A 61 -4.17 2.79 -4.88
N GLN A 62 -5.03 1.90 -4.38
CA GLN A 62 -6.42 1.77 -4.84
C GLN A 62 -7.39 2.23 -3.74
N LEU A 63 -8.31 3.12 -4.10
CA LEU A 63 -9.44 3.51 -3.27
C LEU A 63 -10.63 2.61 -3.64
N VAL A 64 -11.03 1.74 -2.74
CA VAL A 64 -12.15 0.81 -2.94
C VAL A 64 -13.27 1.23 -2.00
N ARG A 65 -14.45 1.52 -2.55
CA ARG A 65 -15.64 1.81 -1.74
C ARG A 65 -16.20 0.46 -1.26
N GLN A 66 -16.37 0.30 0.06
CA GLN A 66 -17.06 -0.86 0.62
C GLN A 66 -18.55 -0.83 0.29
#